data_AF-A0A7K9Y0Y6-F1
#
_entry.id   AF-A0A7K9Y0Y6-F1
#
_cell.length_a   1.000
_cell.length_b   1.000
_cell.length_c   1.000
_cell.angle_alpha   90.00
_cell.angle_beta   90.00
_cell.angle_gamma   90.00
#
_symmetry.space_group_name_H-M   'P 1'
#
loop_
_entity.id
_entity.type
_entity.pdbx_description
1 polymer ?
#
loop_
_entity_poly.entity_id
_entity_poly.type
_entity_poly.pdbx_seq_one_letter_code
_entity_poly.pdbx_strand_id
1 'polypeptide(L)'
;SKVGHPHPGEPYKGGSFLAFLPDNREGRKTAILLKKAFEQGLTFQVKSYNGEERVTWGPIPHKTFCHGGKARNGYPDAQYLHEVCTVL
;
A
#
# COMPACT_ATOMS: atom_id res chain seq x y z
N SER A 1 -13.13 -11.73 -5.91
CA SER A 1 -13.50 -10.40 -6.43
C SER A 1 -12.96 -10.27 -7.84
N LYS A 2 -13.67 -9.60 -8.76
CA LYS A 2 -13.19 -9.44 -10.14
C LYS A 2 -11.87 -8.66 -10.13
N VAL A 3 -10.84 -9.22 -10.74
CA VAL A 3 -9.59 -8.54 -11.06
C VAL A 3 -9.93 -7.47 -12.11
N GLY A 4 -9.79 -6.20 -11.77
CA GLY A 4 -10.08 -5.08 -12.68
C GLY A 4 -10.70 -3.86 -11.98
N HIS A 5 -10.83 -2.77 -12.73
CA HIS A 5 -11.52 -1.56 -12.27
C HIS A 5 -13.00 -1.87 -11.99
N PRO A 6 -13.60 -1.31 -10.93
CA PRO A 6 -15.00 -1.58 -10.59
C PRO A 6 -15.96 -1.12 -11.69
N HIS A 7 -15.62 -0.05 -12.42
CA HIS A 7 -16.35 0.47 -13.57
C HIS A 7 -15.39 0.70 -14.75
N PRO A 8 -15.18 -0.31 -15.62
CA PRO A 8 -14.30 -0.16 -16.78
C PRO A 8 -14.77 0.95 -17.73
N GLY A 9 -13.85 1.81 -18.16
CA GLY A 9 -14.14 2.94 -19.05
C GLY A 9 -14.42 4.26 -18.32
N GLU A 10 -14.73 4.22 -17.03
CA GLU A 10 -14.91 5.43 -16.21
C GLU A 10 -13.56 6.02 -15.79
N PRO A 11 -13.44 7.37 -15.74
CA PRO A 11 -12.25 8.02 -15.21
C PRO A 11 -12.15 7.81 -13.69
N TYR A 12 -10.93 7.77 -13.18
CA TYR A 12 -10.64 7.71 -11.75
C TYR A 12 -9.74 8.86 -11.32
N LYS A 13 -9.88 9.31 -10.07
CA LYS A 13 -8.97 10.30 -9.47
C LYS A 13 -7.74 9.62 -8.89
N GLY A 14 -6.57 10.11 -9.27
CA GLY A 14 -5.29 9.74 -8.68
C GLY A 14 -5.06 10.40 -7.31
N GLY A 15 -3.85 10.25 -6.79
CA GLY A 15 -3.45 10.88 -5.53
C GLY A 15 -1.96 10.73 -5.25
N SER A 16 -1.50 11.41 -4.19
CA SER A 16 -0.14 11.28 -3.67
C SER A 16 -0.15 10.36 -2.45
N PHE A 17 0.73 9.38 -2.45
CA PHE A 17 0.82 8.35 -1.41
C PHE A 17 2.24 8.35 -0.83
N LEU A 18 2.33 8.34 0.50
CA LEU A 18 3.59 8.34 1.23
C LEU A 18 3.59 7.21 2.26
N ALA A 19 4.70 6.46 2.33
CA ALA A 19 4.90 5.39 3.29
C ALA A 19 6.32 5.42 3.86
N PHE A 20 6.48 4.84 5.05
CA PHE A 20 7.71 4.90 5.83
C PHE A 20 8.24 3.50 6.17
N LEU A 21 9.54 3.30 5.95
CA LEU A 21 10.27 2.12 6.36
C LEU A 21 11.46 2.53 7.23
N PRO A 22 11.86 1.71 8.21
CA PRO A 22 13.09 1.97 8.94
C PRO A 22 14.29 1.81 8.00
N ASP A 23 15.27 2.71 8.12
CA ASP A 23 16.52 2.60 7.35
C ASP A 23 17.47 1.58 7.97
N ASN A 24 17.09 0.31 7.90
CA ASN A 24 17.90 -0.82 8.32
C ASN A 24 17.86 -1.93 7.26
N ARG A 25 18.61 -3.02 7.48
CA ARG A 25 18.74 -4.11 6.50
C ARG A 25 17.38 -4.69 6.08
N GLU A 26 16.47 -4.95 7.03
CA GLU A 26 15.18 -5.55 6.71
C GLU A 26 14.24 -4.53 6.04
N GLY A 27 14.22 -3.27 6.49
CA GLY A 27 13.45 -2.20 5.83
C GLY A 27 13.91 -1.95 4.39
N ARG A 28 15.22 -1.97 4.11
CA ARG A 28 15.75 -1.85 2.74
C ARG A 28 15.35 -3.03 1.85
N LYS A 29 15.35 -4.26 2.37
CA LYS A 29 14.85 -5.43 1.62
C LYS A 29 13.37 -5.28 1.31
N THR A 30 12.55 -4.88 2.29
CA THR A 30 11.11 -4.63 2.09
C THR A 30 10.88 -3.54 1.03
N ALA A 31 11.69 -2.47 1.02
CA ALA A 31 11.59 -1.43 -0.01
C ALA A 31 11.81 -1.97 -1.43
N ILE A 32 12.77 -2.88 -1.62
CA ILE A 32 13.02 -3.53 -2.92
C ILE A 32 11.81 -4.36 -3.36
N LEU A 33 11.21 -5.12 -2.45
CA LEU A 33 10.04 -5.94 -2.76
C LEU A 33 8.81 -5.08 -3.07
N LEU A 34 8.57 -4.00 -2.31
CA LEU A 34 7.50 -3.06 -2.59
C LEU A 34 7.67 -2.36 -3.95
N LYS A 35 8.91 -2.03 -4.34
CA LYS A 35 9.20 -1.50 -5.67
C LYS A 35 8.82 -2.49 -6.77
N LYS A 36 9.14 -3.78 -6.61
CA LYS A 36 8.73 -4.83 -7.55
C LYS A 36 7.20 -4.99 -7.61
N ALA A 37 6.53 -4.96 -6.47
CA ALA A 37 5.07 -5.00 -6.42
C ALA A 37 4.42 -3.81 -7.14
N PHE A 38 5.03 -2.63 -7.04
CA PHE A 38 4.58 -1.45 -7.79
C PHE A 38 4.75 -1.63 -9.29
N GLU A 39 5.92 -2.10 -9.73
CA GLU A 39 6.20 -2.40 -11.15
C GLU A 39 5.27 -3.47 -11.73
N GLN A 40 4.75 -4.37 -10.89
CA GLN A 40 3.78 -5.40 -11.26
C GLN A 40 2.31 -4.96 -11.13
N GLY A 41 2.04 -3.72 -10.72
CA GLY A 41 0.67 -3.20 -10.57
C GLY A 41 -0.08 -3.71 -9.33
N LEU A 42 0.62 -4.21 -8.31
CA LEU A 42 0.03 -4.80 -7.10
C LEU A 42 -0.13 -3.81 -5.94
N THR A 43 0.54 -2.66 -5.99
CA THR A 43 0.56 -1.68 -4.89
C THR A 43 -0.76 -0.94 -4.69
N PHE A 44 -1.47 -0.67 -5.77
CA PHE A 44 -2.68 0.17 -5.76
C PHE A 44 -3.85 -0.54 -6.41
N GLN A 45 -5.05 -0.09 -6.08
CA GLN A 45 -6.29 -0.53 -6.70
C GLN A 45 -7.25 0.66 -6.85
N VAL A 46 -8.16 0.58 -7.80
CA VAL A 46 -9.25 1.57 -7.93
C VAL A 46 -10.47 1.09 -7.15
N LYS A 47 -11.04 1.98 -6.35
CA LYS A 47 -12.26 1.74 -5.57
C LYS A 47 -13.25 2.87 -5.77
N SER A 48 -14.53 2.48 -5.79
CA SER A 48 -15.65 3.41 -5.80
C SER A 48 -15.94 3.90 -4.38
N TYR A 49 -16.00 5.21 -4.19
CA TYR A 49 -16.41 5.83 -2.94
C TYR A 49 -17.41 6.96 -3.23
N ASN A 50 -18.64 6.81 -2.75
CA ASN A 50 -19.74 7.75 -2.98
C ASN A 50 -19.93 8.13 -4.46
N GLY A 51 -19.87 7.13 -5.36
CA GLY A 51 -20.05 7.33 -6.81
C GLY A 51 -18.82 7.88 -7.55
N GLU A 52 -17.67 7.99 -6.87
CA GLU A 52 -16.43 8.46 -7.47
C GLU A 52 -15.34 7.37 -7.42
N GLU A 53 -14.73 7.10 -8.57
CA GLU A 53 -13.59 6.18 -8.66
C GLU A 53 -12.30 6.84 -8.23
N ARG A 54 -11.57 6.19 -7.30
CA ARG A 54 -10.32 6.71 -6.76
C ARG A 54 -9.26 5.63 -6.65
N VAL A 55 -8.01 6.01 -6.92
CA VAL A 55 -6.85 5.19 -6.57
C VAL A 55 -6.76 5.08 -5.04
N THR A 56 -6.55 3.88 -4.53
CA THR A 56 -6.37 3.59 -3.11
C THR A 56 -5.27 2.55 -2.94
N TRP A 57 -4.77 2.39 -1.71
CA TRP A 57 -3.85 1.29 -1.40
C TRP A 57 -4.49 -0.07 -1.76
N GLY A 58 -3.67 -0.93 -2.35
CA GLY A 58 -3.98 -2.33 -2.59
C GLY A 58 -3.97 -3.16 -1.31
N PRO A 59 -3.86 -4.50 -1.41
CA PRO A 59 -3.86 -5.38 -0.25
C PRO A 59 -2.55 -5.33 0.55
N ILE A 60 -1.46 -4.83 -0.03
CA ILE A 60 -0.15 -4.77 0.64
C ILE A 60 -0.16 -3.63 1.68
N PRO A 61 0.09 -3.92 2.98
CA PRO A 61 0.02 -2.92 4.03
C PRO A 61 1.20 -1.94 3.98
N HIS A 62 0.90 -0.65 4.17
CA HIS A 62 1.89 0.43 4.19
C HIS A 62 1.81 1.21 5.49
N LYS A 63 2.96 1.65 6.02
CA LYS A 63 3.02 2.56 7.17
C LYS A 63 2.97 4.00 6.70
N THR A 64 1.82 4.67 6.88
CA THR A 64 1.60 6.04 6.41
C THR A 64 1.92 7.10 7.47
N PHE A 65 2.32 6.69 8.67
CA PHE A 65 2.78 7.58 9.74
C PHE A 65 4.07 7.06 10.39
N CYS A 66 4.94 7.96 10.83
CA CYS A 66 6.14 7.58 11.57
C CYS A 66 5.87 7.22 13.05
N HIS A 67 4.69 7.56 13.57
CA HIS A 67 4.32 7.43 14.99
C HIS A 67 2.88 6.94 15.19
N GLY A 68 2.52 6.60 16.42
CA GLY A 68 1.15 6.22 16.80
C GLY A 68 0.83 4.73 16.70
N GLY A 69 1.85 3.92 16.43
CA GLY A 69 1.78 2.45 16.42
C GLY A 69 0.86 1.87 15.34
N LYS A 70 0.64 0.55 15.41
CA LYS A 70 -0.17 -0.20 14.44
C LYS A 70 -1.56 0.40 14.23
N ALA A 71 -2.22 0.86 15.30
CA ALA A 71 -3.56 1.45 15.24
C ALA A 71 -3.67 2.70 14.33
N ARG A 72 -2.56 3.41 14.10
CA ARG A 72 -2.50 4.58 13.22
C ARG A 72 -1.75 4.30 11.91
N ASN A 73 -1.56 3.05 11.53
CA ASN A 73 -0.68 2.68 10.42
C ASN A 73 0.72 3.28 10.57
N GLY A 74 1.24 3.33 11.81
CA GLY A 74 2.57 3.87 12.11
C GLY A 74 3.41 2.96 13.00
N TYR A 75 4.50 3.54 13.51
CA TYR A 75 5.45 2.88 14.41
C TYR A 75 5.24 3.34 15.87
N PRO A 76 5.66 2.55 16.89
CA PRO A 76 6.29 1.23 16.78
C PRO A 76 5.30 0.14 16.34
N ASP A 77 5.80 -0.79 15.52
CA ASP A 77 5.13 -2.03 15.13
C ASP A 77 6.19 -3.05 14.72
N ALA A 78 6.51 -3.95 15.64
CA ALA A 78 7.59 -4.93 15.44
C ALA A 78 7.22 -6.02 14.42
N GLN A 79 5.93 -6.23 14.12
CA GLN A 79 5.48 -7.29 13.24
C GLN A 79 5.37 -6.83 11.78
N TYR A 80 5.28 -5.53 11.54
CA TYR A 80 5.02 -4.96 10.22
C TYR A 80 5.92 -5.51 9.09
N LEU A 81 7.25 -5.49 9.26
CA LEU A 81 8.15 -5.95 8.19
C LEU A 81 7.99 -7.44 7.89
N HIS A 82 7.67 -8.25 8.91
CA HIS A 82 7.39 -9.67 8.73
C HIS A 82 6.06 -9.87 7.99
N GLU A 83 4.99 -9.19 8.42
CA GLU A 83 3.67 -9.25 7.79
C GLU A 83 3.70 -8.79 6.32
N VAL A 84 4.48 -7.75 6.00
CA VAL A 84 4.65 -7.31 4.61
C VAL A 84 5.41 -8.35 3.78
N CYS A 85 6.42 -8.98 4.36
CA CYS A 85 7.21 -10.00 3.67
C CYS A 85 6.41 -11.28 3.37
N THR A 86 5.35 -11.59 4.12
CA THR A 86 4.51 -12.77 3.84
C THR A 86 3.49 -12.54 2.73
N VAL A 87 3.20 -11.27 2.40
CA VAL A 87 2.25 -10.89 1.33
C VAL A 87 2.94 -10.47 0.03
N LEU A 88 4.25 -10.23 0.05
CA LEU A 88 5.10 -9.89 -1.11
C LEU A 88 5.83 -11.11 -1.65
#